data_AF-A0A2V9HUW6-F1
#
_entry.id   AF-A0A2V9HUW6-F1
#
_cell.length_a   1.000
_cell.length_b   1.000
_cell.length_c   1.000
_cell.angle_alpha   90.00
_cell.angle_beta   90.00
_cell.angle_gamma   90.00
#
_symmetry.space_group_name_H-M   'P 1'
#
loop_
_entity.id
_entity.type
_entity.pdbx_description
1 polymer ?
#
loop_
_entity_poly.entity_id
_entity_poly.type
_entity_poly.pdbx_seq_one_letter_code
_entity_poly.pdbx_strand_id
1 'polypeptide(L)'
;MSEYQYYDFRALDRPLTRNEMAALRSISTRAAITATSFTNHYEWGDLKANPSKLLETYFDAYVYVANWGTREFHIRLPQGSIDYRLLKAMVLGESLRVRKTGTFVIVEFRFESEWDGEDDGTRWMASLMPLRSDLLGGDYRCLYLGWLRSAQDGGLDEDKLEPPVPAGLEELSGPLHALIEFLEIDEDLLEVAAQASKPLTAGASRRELCTWIRRLPEKDKTELLITAAVNQDERWRNDLVRRFRRTNLRQTSDVVAVSERRKVGDLLSAAQTRAKSSTGKLYRRVKKGPSGAA
;
A
#
# COMPACT_ATOMS: atom_id res chain seq x y z
N MET A 1 7.42 -28.72 8.88
CA MET A 1 6.00 -28.37 9.14
C MET A 1 5.16 -28.82 7.97
N SER A 2 3.87 -29.07 8.15
CA SER A 2 2.93 -29.28 7.04
C SER A 2 2.78 -27.99 6.24
N GLU A 3 2.55 -28.08 4.94
CA GLU A 3 2.26 -26.91 4.09
C GLU A 3 1.04 -26.16 4.65
N TYR A 4 1.07 -24.83 4.65
CA TYR A 4 -0.09 -24.02 4.96
C TYR A 4 -0.15 -22.80 4.04
N GLN A 5 -1.31 -22.58 3.45
CA GLN A 5 -1.58 -21.45 2.59
C GLN A 5 -2.93 -20.84 2.92
N TYR A 6 -2.98 -19.53 3.08
CA TYR A 6 -4.18 -18.75 3.31
C TYR A 6 -4.45 -17.84 2.11
N TYR A 7 -5.70 -17.81 1.66
CA TYR A 7 -6.20 -16.96 0.58
C TYR A 7 -7.41 -16.17 1.10
N ASP A 8 -7.39 -14.84 1.01
CA ASP A 8 -8.54 -13.98 1.27
C ASP A 8 -8.75 -13.01 0.10
N PHE A 9 -9.95 -12.98 -0.46
CA PHE A 9 -10.36 -12.07 -1.52
C PHE A 9 -11.58 -11.29 -1.08
N ARG A 10 -11.64 -10.00 -1.44
CA ARG A 10 -12.74 -9.11 -1.08
C ARG A 10 -13.30 -8.36 -2.27
N ALA A 11 -14.63 -8.32 -2.37
CA ALA A 11 -15.37 -7.51 -3.33
C ALA A 11 -15.97 -6.31 -2.59
N LEU A 12 -15.61 -5.11 -3.02
CA LEU A 12 -15.96 -3.83 -2.39
C LEU A 12 -16.82 -2.98 -3.33
N ASP A 13 -16.49 -2.97 -4.61
CA ASP A 13 -17.12 -2.08 -5.58
C ASP A 13 -18.55 -2.50 -5.92
N ARG A 14 -18.83 -3.80 -5.79
CA ARG A 14 -20.17 -4.38 -5.86
C ARG A 14 -20.18 -5.75 -5.17
N PRO A 15 -21.32 -6.21 -4.65
CA PRO A 15 -21.46 -7.60 -4.23
C PRO A 15 -21.35 -8.55 -5.42
N LEU A 16 -20.87 -9.76 -5.14
CA LEU A 16 -20.91 -10.89 -6.03
C LEU A 16 -22.37 -11.32 -6.26
N THR A 17 -22.69 -11.62 -7.51
CA THR A 17 -23.97 -12.21 -7.87
C THR A 17 -24.04 -13.68 -7.45
N ARG A 18 -25.26 -14.24 -7.42
CA ARG A 18 -25.45 -15.68 -7.13
C ARG A 18 -24.71 -16.58 -8.11
N ASN A 19 -24.70 -16.22 -9.40
CA ASN A 19 -24.00 -16.99 -10.43
C ASN A 19 -22.48 -16.94 -10.23
N GLU A 20 -21.93 -15.79 -9.86
CA GLU A 20 -20.49 -15.65 -9.58
C GLU A 20 -20.08 -16.45 -8.34
N MET A 21 -20.89 -16.41 -7.27
CA MET A 21 -20.65 -17.24 -6.09
C MET A 21 -20.73 -18.74 -6.41
N ALA A 22 -21.66 -19.16 -7.28
CA ALA A 22 -21.74 -20.55 -7.75
C ALA A 22 -20.50 -20.95 -8.58
N ALA A 23 -20.01 -20.06 -9.43
CA ALA A 23 -18.77 -20.27 -10.19
C ALA A 23 -17.56 -20.41 -9.25
N LEU A 24 -17.42 -19.56 -8.24
CA LEU A 24 -16.37 -19.67 -7.23
C LEU A 24 -16.49 -20.95 -6.40
N ARG A 25 -17.71 -21.38 -6.07
CA ARG A 25 -17.97 -22.65 -5.37
C ARG A 25 -17.54 -23.87 -6.18
N SER A 26 -17.60 -23.79 -7.51
CA SER A 26 -17.09 -24.84 -8.40
C SER A 26 -15.55 -24.93 -8.42
N ILE A 27 -14.86 -23.84 -8.09
CA ILE A 27 -13.40 -23.77 -7.99
C ILE A 27 -12.91 -24.30 -6.64
N SER A 28 -13.55 -23.88 -5.56
CA SER A 28 -13.24 -24.36 -4.21
C SER A 28 -14.52 -24.70 -3.45
N THR A 29 -14.68 -26.00 -3.19
CA THR A 29 -15.80 -26.52 -2.41
C THR A 29 -15.70 -26.15 -0.93
N ARG A 30 -14.48 -25.99 -0.40
CA ARG A 30 -14.19 -25.72 1.01
C ARG A 30 -14.15 -24.24 1.38
N ALA A 31 -14.01 -23.33 0.41
CA ALA A 31 -13.89 -21.90 0.69
C ALA A 31 -15.13 -21.33 1.43
N ALA A 32 -14.93 -20.42 2.37
CA ALA A 32 -16.01 -19.56 2.84
C ALA A 32 -16.30 -18.51 1.76
N ILE A 33 -17.51 -18.52 1.19
CA ILE A 33 -17.90 -17.60 0.09
C ILE A 33 -19.13 -16.83 0.53
N THR A 34 -19.05 -15.51 0.46
CA THR A 34 -20.15 -14.58 0.72
C THR A 34 -20.34 -13.64 -0.47
N ALA A 35 -21.33 -12.74 -0.39
CA ALA A 35 -21.50 -11.71 -1.41
C ALA A 35 -20.31 -10.74 -1.51
N THR A 36 -19.41 -10.69 -0.52
CA THR A 36 -18.29 -9.73 -0.48
C THR A 36 -16.93 -10.39 -0.24
N SER A 37 -16.87 -11.72 -0.12
CA SER A 37 -15.61 -12.40 0.18
C SER A 37 -15.53 -13.82 -0.38
N PHE A 38 -14.29 -14.24 -0.61
CA PHE A 38 -13.90 -15.64 -0.77
C PHE A 38 -12.66 -15.86 0.11
N THR A 39 -12.73 -16.79 1.04
CA THR A 39 -11.62 -17.10 1.94
C THR A 39 -11.40 -18.61 1.97
N ASN A 40 -10.15 -19.05 1.89
CA ASN A 40 -9.82 -20.46 2.02
C ASN A 40 -8.42 -20.64 2.60
N HIS A 41 -8.19 -21.78 3.25
CA HIS A 41 -6.85 -22.24 3.56
C HIS A 41 -6.64 -23.66 3.03
N TYR A 42 -5.37 -24.00 2.78
CA TYR A 42 -4.96 -25.32 2.32
C TYR A 42 -3.80 -25.81 3.17
N GLU A 43 -3.88 -27.08 3.58
CA GLU A 43 -2.80 -27.79 4.26
C GLU A 43 -2.07 -28.77 3.32
N TRP A 44 -2.65 -29.02 2.14
CA TRP A 44 -2.12 -29.89 1.08
C TRP A 44 -2.63 -29.40 -0.28
N GLY A 45 -1.70 -29.12 -1.20
CA GLY A 45 -2.00 -28.59 -2.54
C GLY A 45 -2.52 -27.15 -2.52
N ASP A 46 -2.91 -26.64 -3.70
CA ASP A 46 -3.21 -25.20 -3.87
C ASP A 46 -4.62 -24.91 -4.38
N LEU A 47 -4.98 -23.62 -4.36
CA LEU A 47 -6.12 -23.09 -5.08
C LEU A 47 -6.08 -23.49 -6.55
N LYS A 48 -7.12 -24.18 -7.03
CA LYS A 48 -7.24 -24.66 -8.42
C LYS A 48 -7.71 -23.56 -9.39
N ALA A 49 -7.22 -22.35 -9.18
CA ALA A 49 -7.48 -21.18 -10.02
C ALA A 49 -6.32 -20.19 -9.92
N ASN A 50 -6.19 -19.32 -10.91
CA ASN A 50 -5.21 -18.25 -10.90
C ASN A 50 -5.73 -17.07 -10.05
N PRO A 51 -5.06 -16.69 -8.94
CA PRO A 51 -5.50 -15.58 -8.08
C PRO A 51 -5.65 -14.25 -8.81
N SER A 52 -4.73 -13.92 -9.72
CA SER A 52 -4.79 -12.68 -10.50
C SER A 52 -6.02 -12.62 -11.40
N LYS A 53 -6.43 -13.74 -12.01
CA LYS A 53 -7.66 -13.80 -12.80
C LYS A 53 -8.91 -13.65 -11.94
N LEU A 54 -8.93 -14.25 -10.74
CA LEU A 54 -10.04 -14.08 -9.80
C LEU A 54 -10.16 -12.63 -9.35
N LEU A 55 -9.02 -11.99 -9.03
CA LEU A 55 -8.98 -10.58 -8.68
C LEU A 55 -9.53 -9.71 -9.81
N GLU A 56 -9.10 -9.91 -11.05
CA GLU A 56 -9.60 -9.12 -12.18
C GLU A 56 -11.10 -9.28 -12.42
N THR A 57 -11.61 -10.50 -12.26
CA THR A 57 -12.99 -10.86 -12.62
C THR A 57 -13.99 -10.49 -11.52
N TYR A 58 -13.66 -10.78 -10.26
CA TYR A 58 -14.65 -10.80 -9.17
C TYR A 58 -14.33 -9.86 -8.01
N PHE A 59 -13.06 -9.56 -7.76
CA PHE A 59 -12.64 -8.96 -6.49
C PHE A 59 -11.92 -7.62 -6.65
N ASP A 60 -11.74 -6.94 -5.54
CA ASP A 60 -11.07 -5.64 -5.44
C ASP A 60 -9.76 -5.68 -4.64
N ALA A 61 -9.59 -6.71 -3.82
CA ALA A 61 -8.36 -6.96 -3.10
C ALA A 61 -8.14 -8.47 -2.88
N TYR A 62 -6.87 -8.83 -2.71
CA TYR A 62 -6.40 -10.19 -2.49
C TYR A 62 -5.24 -10.18 -1.50
N VAL A 63 -5.29 -11.07 -0.51
CA VAL A 63 -4.19 -11.41 0.38
C VAL A 63 -3.88 -12.89 0.25
N TYR A 64 -2.58 -13.19 0.23
CA TYR A 64 -2.06 -14.53 0.36
C TYR A 64 -0.91 -14.59 1.35
N VAL A 65 -0.91 -15.62 2.17
CA VAL A 65 0.15 -15.92 3.12
C VAL A 65 0.40 -17.41 3.07
N ALA A 66 1.67 -17.79 2.95
CA ALA A 66 2.11 -19.15 3.10
C ALA A 66 3.11 -19.27 4.25
N ASN A 67 3.07 -20.39 4.96
CA ASN A 67 3.95 -20.62 6.10
C ASN A 67 5.42 -20.80 5.70
N TRP A 68 5.73 -20.96 4.42
CA TRP A 68 7.10 -20.92 3.87
C TRP A 68 7.57 -19.51 3.48
N GLY A 69 6.90 -18.46 3.96
CA GLY A 69 7.40 -17.09 3.88
C GLY A 69 6.86 -16.24 2.72
N THR A 70 6.10 -16.81 1.78
CA THR A 70 5.48 -16.01 0.72
C THR A 70 4.30 -15.22 1.24
N ARG A 71 4.30 -13.90 1.01
CA ARG A 71 3.17 -13.00 1.29
C ARG A 71 2.88 -12.14 0.08
N GLU A 72 1.61 -12.06 -0.32
CA GLU A 72 1.15 -11.22 -1.43
C GLU A 72 -0.06 -10.40 -1.01
N PHE A 73 -0.08 -9.11 -1.34
CA PHE A 73 -1.22 -8.24 -1.16
C PHE A 73 -1.47 -7.41 -2.41
N HIS A 74 -2.60 -7.63 -3.07
CA HIS A 74 -2.96 -6.95 -4.32
C HIS A 74 -4.20 -6.10 -4.13
N ILE A 75 -4.18 -4.88 -4.68
CA ILE A 75 -5.28 -3.91 -4.65
C ILE A 75 -5.67 -3.55 -6.07
N ARG A 76 -6.96 -3.73 -6.41
CA ARG A 76 -7.55 -3.28 -7.66
C ARG A 76 -8.21 -1.91 -7.47
N LEU A 77 -7.84 -0.99 -8.35
CA LEU A 77 -8.30 0.39 -8.37
C LEU A 77 -8.96 0.70 -9.73
N PRO A 78 -10.08 1.44 -9.76
CA PRO A 78 -10.66 1.92 -11.01
C PRO A 78 -9.67 2.83 -11.75
N GLN A 79 -9.44 2.57 -13.05
CA GLN A 79 -8.43 3.30 -13.83
C GLN A 79 -8.69 4.82 -13.87
N GLY A 80 -9.95 5.26 -13.88
CA GLY A 80 -10.30 6.69 -13.91
C GLY A 80 -9.95 7.44 -12.62
N SER A 81 -9.85 6.72 -11.50
CA SER A 81 -9.65 7.30 -10.17
C SER A 81 -8.17 7.48 -9.79
N ILE A 82 -7.24 6.95 -10.58
CA ILE A 82 -5.81 6.92 -10.24
C ILE A 82 -4.96 7.51 -11.36
N ASP A 83 -3.87 8.19 -11.01
CA ASP A 83 -2.86 8.62 -11.99
C ASP A 83 -1.83 7.50 -12.20
N TYR A 84 -2.08 6.63 -13.18
CA TYR A 84 -1.17 5.52 -13.48
C TYR A 84 0.26 5.96 -13.81
N ARG A 85 0.46 7.16 -14.38
CA ARG A 85 1.81 7.65 -14.69
C ARG A 85 2.59 7.95 -13.41
N LEU A 86 1.92 8.56 -12.44
CA LEU A 86 2.50 8.80 -11.11
C LEU A 86 2.86 7.49 -10.41
N LEU A 87 1.93 6.52 -10.41
CA LEU A 87 2.17 5.20 -9.82
C LEU A 87 3.38 4.52 -10.48
N LYS A 88 3.40 4.46 -11.82
CA LYS A 88 4.49 3.83 -12.56
C LYS A 88 5.84 4.49 -12.30
N ALA A 89 5.88 5.81 -12.08
CA ALA A 89 7.12 6.52 -11.77
C ALA A 89 7.68 6.22 -10.37
N MET A 90 6.84 5.78 -9.44
CA MET A 90 7.24 5.40 -8.07
C MET A 90 7.56 3.90 -7.92
N VAL A 91 7.29 3.10 -8.96
CA VAL A 91 7.36 1.65 -8.90
C VAL A 91 8.60 1.17 -9.64
N LEU A 92 9.60 0.78 -8.86
CA LEU A 92 10.84 0.16 -9.32
C LEU A 92 11.10 -1.02 -8.38
N GLY A 93 11.36 -2.20 -8.94
CA GLY A 93 11.68 -3.42 -8.17
C GLY A 93 10.62 -4.52 -8.25
N GLU A 94 10.86 -5.64 -7.56
CA GLU A 94 10.01 -6.84 -7.61
C GLU A 94 8.97 -6.92 -6.50
N SER A 95 9.27 -6.34 -5.32
CA SER A 95 8.42 -6.36 -4.12
C SER A 95 7.22 -5.40 -4.23
N LEU A 96 7.28 -4.44 -5.14
CA LEU A 96 6.15 -3.59 -5.55
C LEU A 96 6.02 -3.58 -7.07
N ARG A 97 4.84 -3.94 -7.57
CA ARG A 97 4.50 -3.82 -8.99
C ARG A 97 3.19 -3.09 -9.18
N VAL A 98 3.06 -2.44 -10.34
CA VAL A 98 1.79 -1.85 -10.76
C VAL A 98 1.52 -2.21 -12.21
N ARG A 99 0.41 -2.90 -12.43
CA ARG A 99 -0.07 -3.28 -13.75
C ARG A 99 -1.36 -2.57 -14.10
N LYS A 100 -1.59 -2.40 -15.40
CA LYS A 100 -2.76 -1.73 -15.94
C LYS A 100 -3.50 -2.69 -16.85
N THR A 101 -4.82 -2.73 -16.71
CA THR A 101 -5.75 -3.38 -17.64
C THR A 101 -6.55 -2.32 -18.41
N GLY A 102 -7.51 -2.72 -19.24
CA GLY A 102 -8.38 -1.76 -19.94
C GLY A 102 -9.29 -0.94 -19.02
N THR A 103 -9.57 -1.42 -17.81
CA THR A 103 -10.55 -0.84 -16.88
C THR A 103 -9.99 -0.57 -15.49
N PHE A 104 -8.91 -1.26 -15.10
CA PHE A 104 -8.36 -1.22 -13.75
C PHE A 104 -6.86 -0.97 -13.74
N VAL A 105 -6.38 -0.49 -12.60
CA VAL A 105 -4.97 -0.51 -12.20
C VAL A 105 -4.87 -1.43 -11.00
N ILE A 106 -3.88 -2.32 -10.99
CA ILE A 106 -3.63 -3.23 -9.88
C ILE A 106 -2.26 -2.94 -9.30
N VAL A 107 -2.23 -2.65 -8.00
CA VAL A 107 -1.01 -2.49 -7.20
C VAL A 107 -0.76 -3.82 -6.51
N GLU A 108 0.46 -4.34 -6.62
CA GLU A 108 0.86 -5.65 -6.12
C GLU A 108 2.04 -5.47 -5.18
N PHE A 109 1.86 -5.88 -3.92
CA PHE A 109 2.92 -5.99 -2.93
C PHE A 109 3.27 -7.46 -2.76
N ARG A 110 4.56 -7.78 -2.76
CA ARG A 110 5.08 -9.13 -2.55
C ARG A 110 6.25 -9.12 -1.59
N PHE A 111 6.28 -10.13 -0.75
CA PHE A 111 7.38 -10.44 0.15
C PHE A 111 7.62 -11.95 0.13
N GLU A 112 8.88 -12.34 0.22
CA GLU A 112 9.29 -13.74 0.29
C GLU A 112 10.45 -13.84 1.27
N SER A 113 10.29 -14.67 2.31
CA SER A 113 11.35 -15.02 3.26
C SER A 113 11.77 -16.47 3.10
N GLU A 114 13.03 -16.74 3.41
CA GLU A 114 13.53 -18.13 3.54
C GLU A 114 13.13 -18.78 4.87
N TRP A 115 12.58 -17.99 5.80
CA TRP A 115 12.14 -18.45 7.12
C TRP A 115 10.66 -18.81 7.10
N ASP A 116 10.33 -19.90 7.77
CA ASP A 116 8.96 -20.30 8.01
C ASP A 116 8.34 -19.48 9.16
N GLY A 117 7.14 -18.98 8.94
CA GLY A 117 6.40 -18.16 9.90
C GLY A 117 5.15 -18.88 10.41
N GLU A 118 4.76 -18.59 11.65
CA GLU A 118 3.53 -19.13 12.27
C GLU A 118 2.27 -18.29 11.99
N ASP A 119 2.36 -17.21 11.20
CA ASP A 119 1.22 -16.34 10.90
C ASP A 119 0.22 -17.04 9.95
N ASP A 120 -1.00 -17.28 10.44
CA ASP A 120 -2.09 -17.92 9.69
C ASP A 120 -2.73 -17.01 8.63
N GLY A 121 -2.32 -15.75 8.57
CA GLY A 121 -2.69 -14.77 7.58
C GLY A 121 -4.06 -14.11 7.76
N THR A 122 -4.87 -14.56 8.73
CA THR A 122 -6.31 -14.22 8.84
C THR A 122 -6.57 -12.75 9.13
N ARG A 123 -5.64 -12.06 9.80
CA ARG A 123 -5.77 -10.65 10.19
C ARG A 123 -5.47 -9.67 9.05
N TRP A 124 -4.67 -10.06 8.07
CA TRP A 124 -4.02 -9.11 7.15
C TRP A 124 -5.00 -8.39 6.27
N MET A 125 -6.02 -9.09 5.76
CA MET A 125 -7.01 -8.46 4.90
C MET A 125 -7.69 -7.29 5.60
N ALA A 126 -8.12 -7.45 6.86
CA ALA A 126 -8.78 -6.39 7.60
C ALA A 126 -7.84 -5.19 7.87
N SER A 127 -6.58 -5.46 8.19
CA SER A 127 -5.58 -4.42 8.49
C SER A 127 -5.10 -3.65 7.26
N LEU A 128 -4.96 -4.33 6.12
CA LEU A 128 -4.41 -3.75 4.88
C LEU A 128 -5.49 -3.13 3.99
N MET A 129 -6.74 -3.59 4.08
CA MET A 129 -7.82 -3.09 3.22
C MET A 129 -7.97 -1.57 3.17
N PRO A 130 -7.84 -0.82 4.28
CA PRO A 130 -8.01 0.63 4.25
C PRO A 130 -7.03 1.34 3.31
N LEU A 131 -5.88 0.73 2.99
CA LEU A 131 -4.91 1.28 2.03
C LEU A 131 -5.51 1.51 0.64
N ARG A 132 -6.56 0.77 0.27
CA ARG A 132 -7.29 1.03 -0.99
C ARG A 132 -7.94 2.40 -0.97
N SER A 133 -8.58 2.77 0.14
CA SER A 133 -9.20 4.10 0.29
C SER A 133 -8.13 5.19 0.34
N ASP A 134 -7.00 4.93 0.99
CA ASP A 134 -5.85 5.84 1.04
C ASP A 134 -5.32 6.14 -0.38
N LEU A 135 -5.11 5.10 -1.19
CA LEU A 135 -4.68 5.23 -2.60
C LEU A 135 -5.69 6.02 -3.44
N LEU A 136 -6.99 5.77 -3.28
CA LEU A 136 -8.04 6.52 -3.97
C LEU A 136 -8.13 7.98 -3.49
N GLY A 137 -7.83 8.23 -2.22
CA GLY A 137 -7.70 9.57 -1.63
C GLY A 137 -6.40 10.29 -2.02
N GLY A 138 -5.48 9.59 -2.70
CA GLY A 138 -4.19 10.12 -3.13
C GLY A 138 -3.13 10.17 -2.03
N ASP A 139 -3.28 9.35 -1.00
CA ASP A 139 -2.18 8.99 -0.10
C ASP A 139 -1.43 7.80 -0.71
N TYR A 140 -0.19 8.07 -1.13
CA TYR A 140 0.66 7.10 -1.82
C TYR A 140 1.79 6.58 -0.93
N ARG A 141 1.75 6.82 0.39
CA ARG A 141 2.79 6.36 1.32
C ARG A 141 3.02 4.85 1.26
N CYS A 142 1.97 4.06 1.06
CA CYS A 142 2.11 2.61 0.88
C CYS A 142 2.97 2.22 -0.33
N LEU A 143 2.94 2.99 -1.42
CA LEU A 143 3.80 2.75 -2.59
C LEU A 143 5.27 3.03 -2.26
N TYR A 144 5.54 4.08 -1.49
CA TYR A 144 6.90 4.34 -1.01
C TYR A 144 7.40 3.24 -0.07
N LEU A 145 6.54 2.70 0.80
CA LEU A 145 6.88 1.54 1.64
C LEU A 145 7.20 0.29 0.80
N GLY A 146 6.40 0.00 -0.23
CA GLY A 146 6.72 -1.11 -1.15
C GLY A 146 8.02 -0.90 -1.94
N TRP A 147 8.35 0.36 -2.26
CA TRP A 147 9.65 0.72 -2.86
C TRP A 147 10.81 0.51 -1.88
N LEU A 148 10.67 0.94 -0.62
CA LEU A 148 11.67 0.66 0.43
C LEU A 148 11.92 -0.83 0.57
N ARG A 149 10.85 -1.64 0.53
CA ARG A 149 11.02 -3.09 0.56
C ARG A 149 11.82 -3.60 -0.63
N SER A 150 11.53 -3.10 -1.83
CA SER A 150 12.29 -3.47 -3.03
C SER A 150 13.77 -3.09 -2.94
N ALA A 151 14.10 -1.96 -2.30
CA ALA A 151 15.47 -1.56 -2.01
C ALA A 151 16.14 -2.52 -1.01
N GLN A 152 15.46 -2.85 0.08
CA GLN A 152 15.95 -3.75 1.13
C GLN A 152 16.25 -5.16 0.60
N ASP A 153 15.42 -5.66 -0.32
CA ASP A 153 15.58 -6.97 -0.96
C ASP A 153 16.73 -7.06 -1.97
N GLY A 154 17.43 -5.94 -2.22
CA GLY A 154 18.42 -5.88 -3.30
C GLY A 154 17.78 -5.93 -4.70
N GLY A 155 16.46 -5.74 -4.80
CA GLY A 155 15.72 -5.69 -6.06
C GLY A 155 15.92 -4.38 -6.85
N LEU A 156 16.79 -3.49 -6.38
CA LEU A 156 17.12 -2.21 -6.97
C LEU A 156 18.63 -2.01 -7.04
N ASP A 157 19.14 -1.51 -8.17
CA ASP A 157 20.55 -1.16 -8.29
C ASP A 157 20.91 -0.03 -7.30
N GLU A 158 22.10 -0.12 -6.69
CA GLU A 158 22.55 0.83 -5.66
C GLU A 158 22.62 2.27 -6.17
N ASP A 159 22.82 2.48 -7.47
CA ASP A 159 22.90 3.80 -8.10
C ASP A 159 21.55 4.41 -8.48
N LYS A 160 20.45 3.64 -8.37
CA LYS A 160 19.09 4.13 -8.58
C LYS A 160 18.77 5.26 -7.61
N LEU A 161 18.10 6.28 -8.13
CA LEU A 161 17.63 7.40 -7.32
C LEU A 161 16.37 7.02 -6.55
N GLU A 162 16.33 7.44 -5.28
CA GLU A 162 15.15 7.39 -4.44
C GLU A 162 14.00 8.18 -5.10
N PRO A 163 12.76 7.67 -5.11
CA PRO A 163 11.60 8.43 -5.55
C PRO A 163 11.33 9.61 -4.59
N PRO A 164 10.46 10.56 -4.96
CA PRO A 164 10.07 11.63 -4.04
C PRO A 164 9.54 11.06 -2.72
N VAL A 165 10.16 11.46 -1.61
CA VAL A 165 9.75 11.03 -0.28
C VAL A 165 8.40 11.66 0.06
N PRO A 166 7.36 10.84 0.35
CA PRO A 166 6.06 11.37 0.70
C PRO A 166 6.12 12.07 2.07
N ALA A 167 5.26 13.06 2.29
CA ALA A 167 5.12 13.68 3.59
C ALA A 167 4.42 12.75 4.61
N GLY A 168 4.72 12.92 5.89
CA GLY A 168 4.08 12.19 6.99
C GLY A 168 4.58 10.76 7.18
N LEU A 169 5.85 10.44 6.87
CA LEU A 169 6.43 9.13 7.21
C LEU A 169 6.69 8.94 8.71
N GLU A 170 6.74 10.02 9.49
CA GLU A 170 6.78 9.96 10.97
C GLU A 170 5.37 9.83 11.59
N GLU A 171 4.32 10.00 10.79
CA GLU A 171 2.91 10.04 11.21
C GLU A 171 2.10 8.94 10.47
N LEU A 172 2.54 7.70 10.62
CA LEU A 172 1.94 6.55 9.93
C LEU A 172 0.60 6.14 10.55
N SER A 173 -0.34 5.76 9.68
CA SER A 173 -1.64 5.20 10.09
C SER A 173 -1.51 3.71 10.43
N GLY A 174 -2.49 3.16 11.14
CA GLY A 174 -2.55 1.71 11.44
C GLY A 174 -2.37 0.81 10.21
N PRO A 175 -3.04 1.07 9.07
CA PRO A 175 -2.84 0.30 7.84
C PRO A 175 -1.42 0.38 7.26
N LEU A 176 -0.73 1.52 7.41
CA LEU A 176 0.66 1.67 6.96
C LEU A 176 1.62 0.89 7.87
N HIS A 177 1.39 0.89 9.18
CA HIS A 177 2.11 0.01 10.11
C HIS A 177 1.87 -1.47 9.80
N ALA A 178 0.64 -1.85 9.49
CA ALA A 178 0.34 -3.21 9.07
C ALA A 178 1.08 -3.60 7.77
N LEU A 179 1.24 -2.67 6.82
CA LEU A 179 2.01 -2.94 5.61
C LEU A 179 3.51 -3.09 5.89
N ILE A 180 4.07 -2.29 6.80
CA ILE A 180 5.47 -2.41 7.24
C ILE A 180 5.72 -3.80 7.83
N GLU A 181 4.82 -4.25 8.69
CA GLU A 181 4.88 -5.59 9.30
C GLU A 181 4.70 -6.68 8.24
N PHE A 182 3.71 -6.54 7.35
CA PHE A 182 3.42 -7.51 6.29
C PHE A 182 4.62 -7.73 5.36
N LEU A 183 5.33 -6.65 5.00
CA LEU A 183 6.50 -6.66 4.12
C LEU A 183 7.82 -6.80 4.87
N GLU A 184 7.81 -6.87 6.20
CA GLU A 184 9.01 -6.90 7.05
C GLU A 184 10.03 -5.82 6.70
N ILE A 185 9.56 -4.57 6.55
CA ILE A 185 10.43 -3.43 6.29
C ILE A 185 11.23 -3.11 7.55
N ASP A 186 12.54 -2.97 7.39
CA ASP A 186 13.47 -2.65 8.47
C ASP A 186 13.17 -1.27 9.07
N GLU A 187 13.10 -1.21 10.41
CA GLU A 187 12.74 0.00 11.14
C GLU A 187 13.81 1.09 10.98
N ASP A 188 15.10 0.72 11.01
CA ASP A 188 16.19 1.69 10.83
C ASP A 188 16.18 2.27 9.40
N LEU A 189 15.83 1.47 8.39
CA LEU A 189 15.62 1.92 7.01
C LEU A 189 14.46 2.92 6.92
N LEU A 190 13.33 2.61 7.54
CA LEU A 190 12.16 3.50 7.59
C LEU A 190 12.50 4.82 8.30
N GLU A 191 13.22 4.78 9.40
CA GLU A 191 13.63 5.98 10.14
C GLU A 191 14.61 6.86 9.35
N VAL A 192 15.53 6.26 8.59
CA VAL A 192 16.44 7.00 7.69
C VAL A 192 15.67 7.62 6.52
N ALA A 193 14.70 6.89 5.96
CA ALA A 193 13.79 7.42 4.94
C ALA A 193 12.99 8.61 5.47
N ALA A 194 12.42 8.50 6.67
CA ALA A 194 11.59 9.52 7.30
C ALA A 194 12.31 10.85 7.56
N GLN A 195 13.64 10.87 7.72
CA GLN A 195 14.41 12.12 7.88
C GLN A 195 14.26 13.10 6.70
N ALA A 196 13.97 12.59 5.50
CA ALA A 196 13.70 13.38 4.30
C ALA A 196 12.19 13.65 4.09
N SER A 197 11.33 13.08 4.94
CA SER A 197 9.89 13.30 4.90
C SER A 197 9.54 14.64 5.51
N LYS A 198 8.74 15.42 4.79
CA LYS A 198 8.10 16.61 5.37
C LYS A 198 7.02 16.17 6.38
N PRO A 199 6.67 16.99 7.38
CA PRO A 199 5.53 16.73 8.25
C PRO A 199 4.25 16.58 7.45
N LEU A 200 3.27 15.82 7.97
CA LEU A 200 2.00 15.68 7.30
C LEU A 200 1.30 17.05 7.29
N THR A 201 1.10 17.61 6.09
CA THR A 201 0.28 18.82 5.99
C THR A 201 -1.15 18.44 6.30
N ALA A 202 -1.77 19.18 7.23
CA ALA A 202 -3.18 19.01 7.52
C ALA A 202 -3.98 19.04 6.20
N GLY A 203 -4.95 18.14 6.07
CA GLY A 203 -5.79 18.07 4.88
C GLY A 203 -6.37 19.43 4.52
N ALA A 204 -6.73 19.58 3.23
CA ALA A 204 -7.25 20.83 2.68
C ALA A 204 -8.24 21.52 3.64
N SER A 205 -7.85 22.66 4.17
CA SER A 205 -8.72 23.40 5.08
C SER A 205 -10.00 23.78 4.36
N ARG A 206 -11.10 23.91 5.10
CA ARG A 206 -12.38 24.39 4.53
C ARG A 206 -12.19 25.66 3.71
N ARG A 207 -11.31 26.56 4.17
CA ARG A 207 -11.00 27.83 3.49
C ARG A 207 -10.32 27.60 2.14
N GLU A 208 -9.34 26.70 2.06
CA GLU A 208 -8.64 26.38 0.81
C GLU A 208 -9.57 25.67 -0.16
N LEU A 209 -10.36 24.70 0.30
CA LEU A 209 -11.39 24.04 -0.51
C LEU A 209 -12.40 25.05 -1.03
N CYS A 210 -12.94 25.94 -0.19
CA CYS A 210 -13.86 26.99 -0.62
C CYS A 210 -13.23 27.90 -1.68
N THR A 211 -11.96 28.27 -1.51
CA THR A 211 -11.25 29.14 -2.45
C THR A 211 -11.05 28.45 -3.79
N TRP A 212 -10.65 27.17 -3.78
CA TRP A 212 -10.48 26.37 -4.99
C TRP A 212 -11.81 26.12 -5.70
N ILE A 213 -12.85 25.68 -4.97
CA ILE A 213 -14.18 25.42 -5.53
C ILE A 213 -14.73 26.67 -6.20
N ARG A 214 -14.58 27.86 -5.59
CA ARG A 214 -15.06 29.13 -6.20
C ARG A 214 -14.41 29.45 -7.54
N ARG A 215 -13.14 29.06 -7.73
CA ARG A 215 -12.37 29.29 -8.96
C ARG A 215 -12.71 28.31 -10.09
N LEU A 216 -13.41 27.22 -9.79
CA LEU A 216 -13.83 26.27 -10.83
C LEU A 216 -14.85 26.92 -11.78
N PRO A 217 -14.82 26.60 -13.09
CA PRO A 217 -15.88 26.95 -14.02
C PRO A 217 -17.26 26.46 -13.52
N GLU A 218 -18.33 27.19 -13.82
CA GLU A 218 -19.70 26.81 -13.39
C GLU A 218 -20.13 25.43 -13.90
N LYS A 219 -19.68 25.07 -15.12
CA LYS A 219 -19.89 23.73 -15.68
C LYS A 219 -19.29 22.65 -14.78
N ASP A 220 -18.05 22.83 -14.33
CA ASP A 220 -17.33 21.87 -13.50
C ASP A 220 -17.97 21.76 -12.10
N LYS A 221 -18.43 22.88 -11.54
CA LYS A 221 -19.18 22.88 -10.27
C LYS A 221 -20.48 22.08 -10.39
N THR A 222 -21.21 22.29 -11.48
CA THR A 222 -22.47 21.60 -11.75
C THR A 222 -22.23 20.10 -11.93
N GLU A 223 -21.21 19.70 -12.69
CA GLU A 223 -20.82 18.29 -12.83
C GLU A 223 -20.43 17.65 -11.49
N LEU A 224 -19.68 18.37 -10.63
CA LEU A 224 -19.34 17.89 -9.29
C LEU A 224 -20.58 17.69 -8.40
N LEU A 225 -21.55 18.61 -8.46
CA LEU A 225 -22.81 18.50 -7.71
C LEU A 225 -23.68 17.35 -8.22
N ILE A 226 -23.78 17.17 -9.54
CA ILE A 226 -24.47 16.01 -10.14
C ILE A 226 -23.78 14.72 -9.68
N THR A 227 -22.46 14.67 -9.73
CA THR A 227 -21.68 13.49 -9.32
C THR A 227 -21.91 13.16 -7.84
N ALA A 228 -21.96 14.16 -6.97
CA ALA A 228 -22.25 13.98 -5.54
C ALA A 228 -23.69 13.57 -5.26
N ALA A 229 -24.66 14.03 -6.06
CA ALA A 229 -26.06 13.64 -5.93
C ALA A 229 -26.32 12.20 -6.41
N VAL A 230 -25.59 11.75 -7.43
CA VAL A 230 -25.74 10.41 -8.02
C VAL A 230 -24.92 9.36 -7.25
N ASN A 231 -23.72 9.69 -6.79
CA ASN A 231 -22.85 8.77 -6.06
C ASN A 231 -22.94 9.10 -4.57
N GLN A 232 -23.59 8.24 -3.77
CA GLN A 232 -23.62 8.41 -2.32
C GLN A 232 -22.34 7.89 -1.64
N ASP A 233 -21.49 7.22 -2.41
CA ASP A 233 -20.31 6.50 -1.94
C ASP A 233 -19.09 7.44 -1.80
N GLU A 234 -18.08 7.00 -1.05
CA GLU A 234 -16.84 7.75 -0.78
C GLU A 234 -16.04 8.15 -2.03
N ARG A 235 -16.36 7.56 -3.19
CA ARG A 235 -15.75 7.82 -4.50
C ARG A 235 -15.82 9.29 -4.93
N TRP A 236 -16.96 9.96 -4.75
CA TRP A 236 -17.08 11.37 -5.15
C TRP A 236 -16.20 12.27 -4.29
N ARG A 237 -16.09 11.95 -2.99
CA ARG A 237 -15.25 12.69 -2.04
C ARG A 237 -13.78 12.55 -2.40
N ASN A 238 -13.36 11.32 -2.70
CA ASN A 238 -11.99 11.02 -3.12
C ASN A 238 -11.63 11.71 -4.44
N ASP A 239 -12.54 11.71 -5.43
CA ASP A 239 -12.31 12.44 -6.68
C ASP A 239 -12.18 13.96 -6.46
N LEU A 240 -13.03 14.55 -5.61
CA LEU A 240 -12.98 15.97 -5.27
C LEU A 240 -11.64 16.35 -4.61
N VAL A 241 -11.23 15.61 -3.58
CA VAL A 241 -9.97 15.84 -2.86
C VAL A 241 -8.78 15.65 -3.81
N ARG A 242 -8.82 14.64 -4.69
CA ARG A 242 -7.80 14.41 -5.72
C ARG A 242 -7.71 15.58 -6.70
N ARG A 243 -8.82 16.10 -7.21
CA ARG A 243 -8.84 17.27 -8.12
C ARG A 243 -8.27 18.51 -7.44
N PHE A 244 -8.63 18.74 -6.18
CA PHE A 244 -8.06 19.82 -5.37
C PHE A 244 -6.54 19.67 -5.25
N ARG A 245 -6.05 18.51 -4.82
CA ARG A 245 -4.61 18.21 -4.69
C ARG A 245 -3.89 18.38 -6.03
N ARG A 246 -4.43 17.86 -7.14
CA ARG A 246 -3.81 17.98 -8.47
C ARG A 246 -3.68 19.44 -8.93
N THR A 247 -4.66 20.27 -8.62
CA THR A 247 -4.63 21.69 -8.99
C THR A 247 -3.57 22.46 -8.19
N ASN A 248 -3.39 22.10 -6.91
CA ASN A 248 -2.37 22.71 -6.06
C ASN A 248 -0.96 22.15 -6.28
N LEU A 249 -0.82 20.84 -6.56
CA LEU A 249 0.46 20.22 -6.91
C LEU A 249 1.03 20.76 -8.23
N ARG A 250 0.16 21.17 -9.18
CA ARG A 250 0.59 21.89 -10.38
C ARG A 250 1.18 23.28 -10.10
N GLN A 251 1.01 23.84 -8.90
CA GLN A 251 1.64 25.10 -8.48
C GLN A 251 3.00 24.87 -7.78
N THR A 252 3.32 23.65 -7.38
CA THR A 252 4.60 23.27 -6.78
C THR A 252 5.42 22.48 -7.81
N SER A 253 6.03 23.20 -8.75
CA SER A 253 6.78 22.62 -9.88
C SER A 253 7.77 21.52 -9.48
N ASP A 254 7.61 20.36 -10.13
CA ASP A 254 8.41 19.12 -10.07
C ASP A 254 9.83 19.22 -10.68
N VAL A 255 10.32 20.44 -10.97
CA VAL A 255 11.55 20.61 -11.78
C VAL A 255 12.81 20.79 -10.92
N VAL A 256 12.67 21.12 -9.63
CA VAL A 256 13.82 21.35 -8.74
C VAL A 256 14.28 20.07 -8.01
N ALA A 257 13.47 19.01 -7.98
CA ALA A 257 13.66 17.89 -7.07
C ALA A 257 14.52 16.72 -7.59
N VAL A 258 15.06 16.76 -8.81
CA VAL A 258 15.79 15.60 -9.39
C VAL A 258 17.29 15.60 -9.02
N SER A 259 17.91 16.76 -8.80
CA SER A 259 19.36 16.86 -8.60
C SER A 259 19.85 16.59 -7.16
N GLU A 260 18.96 16.43 -6.18
CA GLU A 260 19.32 16.23 -4.76
C GLU A 260 18.82 14.90 -4.18
N ARG A 261 18.31 13.97 -5.00
CA ARG A 261 17.79 12.69 -4.48
C ARG A 261 18.93 11.75 -4.10
N ARG A 262 18.79 11.09 -2.96
CA ARG A 262 19.72 10.04 -2.49
C ARG A 262 19.68 8.85 -3.44
N LYS A 263 20.79 8.12 -3.51
CA LYS A 263 20.81 6.81 -4.16
C LYS A 263 20.35 5.73 -3.19
N VAL A 264 19.90 4.60 -3.74
CA VAL A 264 19.54 3.40 -2.96
C VAL A 264 20.69 2.97 -2.05
N GLY A 265 21.92 2.91 -2.57
CA GLY A 265 23.09 2.52 -1.79
C GLY A 265 23.39 3.45 -0.61
N ASP A 266 23.19 4.76 -0.78
CA ASP A 266 23.38 5.74 0.30
C ASP A 266 22.33 5.55 1.41
N LEU A 267 21.09 5.29 1.01
CA LEU A 267 19.97 5.04 1.92
C LEU A 267 20.20 3.76 2.75
N LEU A 268 20.55 2.66 2.11
CA LEU A 268 20.84 1.38 2.77
C LEU A 268 22.07 1.48 3.68
N SER A 269 23.13 2.16 3.24
CA SER A 269 24.35 2.37 4.05
C SER A 269 24.06 3.19 5.31
N ALA A 270 23.23 4.22 5.20
CA ALA A 270 22.79 5.02 6.33
C ALA A 270 21.94 4.19 7.32
N ALA A 271 21.03 3.35 6.82
CA ALA A 271 20.24 2.43 7.64
C ALA A 271 21.14 1.45 8.42
N GLN A 272 22.11 0.81 7.75
CA GLN A 272 23.07 -0.09 8.40
C GLN A 272 23.92 0.60 9.47
N THR A 273 24.31 1.86 9.24
CA THR A 273 25.09 2.65 10.20
C THR A 273 24.24 2.97 11.45
N ARG A 274 22.96 3.26 11.24
CA ARG A 274 22.00 3.47 12.32
C ARG A 274 21.79 2.20 13.13
N ALA A 275 21.52 1.06 12.48
CA ALA A 275 21.36 -0.24 13.13
C ALA A 275 22.53 -0.59 14.05
N LYS A 276 23.77 -0.46 13.55
CA LYS A 276 25.00 -0.68 14.35
C LYS A 276 25.06 0.23 15.60
N SER A 277 24.60 1.48 15.47
CA SER A 277 24.57 2.45 16.56
C SER A 277 23.47 2.14 17.59
N SER A 278 22.29 1.70 17.12
CA SER A 278 21.14 1.29 17.93
C SER A 278 21.46 0.03 18.74
N THR A 279 22.03 -1.00 18.11
CA THR A 279 22.50 -2.22 18.78
C THR A 279 23.58 -1.89 19.82
N GLY A 280 24.54 -1.03 19.48
CA GLY A 280 25.58 -0.58 20.41
C GLY A 280 25.04 0.18 21.64
N LYS A 281 23.98 0.97 21.49
CA LYS A 281 23.28 1.65 22.60
C LYS A 281 22.50 0.65 23.46
N LEU A 282 21.83 -0.33 22.85
CA LEU A 282 21.10 -1.37 23.57
C LEU A 282 22.05 -2.23 24.43
N TYR A 283 23.17 -2.69 23.87
CA TYR A 283 24.21 -3.42 24.61
C TYR A 283 24.81 -2.60 25.77
N ARG A 284 25.02 -1.29 25.58
CA ARG A 284 25.50 -0.40 26.66
C ARG A 284 24.46 -0.16 27.75
N ARG A 285 23.16 -0.18 27.42
CA ARG A 285 22.06 -0.01 28.37
C ARG A 285 21.82 -1.28 29.19
N VAL A 286 21.92 -2.46 28.56
CA VAL A 286 21.86 -3.78 29.25
C VAL A 286 23.06 -4.00 30.18
N LYS A 287 24.26 -3.55 29.80
CA LYS A 287 25.44 -3.59 30.71
C LYS A 287 25.39 -2.61 31.89
N LYS A 288 24.47 -1.64 31.89
CA LYS A 288 24.25 -0.67 32.98
C LYS A 288 22.98 -1.00 33.81
N GLY A 289 22.65 -2.28 34.00
CA GLY A 289 21.60 -2.72 34.94
C GLY A 289 21.76 -2.12 36.36
N PRO A 290 20.69 -2.06 37.17
CA PRO A 290 20.48 -1.03 38.18
C PRO A 290 21.51 -1.11 39.31
N SER A 291 22.55 -0.28 39.23
CA SER A 291 23.34 0.09 40.39
C SER A 291 22.68 1.31 41.02
N GLY A 292 22.00 1.11 42.14
CA GLY A 292 21.54 2.21 43.00
C GLY A 292 20.10 2.07 43.50
N ALA A 293 19.84 1.08 44.34
CA ALA A 293 18.81 1.16 45.37
C ALA A 293 19.23 0.28 46.56
N ALA A 294 20.11 0.83 47.38
CA ALA A 294 20.30 0.50 48.79
C ALA A 294 20.87 1.75 49.48
#